data_AF-A9AAI8-F1
#
_entry.id   AF-A9AAI8-F1
#
_cell.length_a   1.000
_cell.length_b   1.000
_cell.length_c   1.000
_cell.angle_alpha   90.00
_cell.angle_beta   90.00
_cell.angle_gamma   90.00
#
_symmetry.space_group_name_H-M   'P 1'
#
loop_
_entity.id
_entity.type
_entity.pdbx_description
1 polymer ?
#
loop_
_entity_poly.entity_id
_entity_poly.type
_entity_poly.pdbx_seq_one_letter_code
_entity_poly.pdbx_strand_id
1 'polypeptide(L)'
;MECPICGGEKCIRKSAVEIYKDLIELFFKYQDKESEVTFKKHPTVGEIGECEKTSKKIWYCPYCDKPFTENYELDKITVECPNCKKTLCIPVSNRTFC
;
A
#
# COMPACT_ATOMS: atom_id res chain seq x y z
N MET A 1 14.58 3.48 -5.55
CA MET A 1 13.51 3.57 -4.54
C MET A 1 14.09 3.03 -3.26
N GLU A 2 13.95 3.75 -2.15
CA GLU A 2 14.66 3.46 -0.91
C GLU A 2 13.68 3.10 0.21
N CYS A 3 14.12 2.25 1.15
CA CYS A 3 13.35 1.92 2.33
C CYS A 3 13.04 3.18 3.15
N PRO A 4 11.76 3.47 3.44
CA PRO A 4 11.36 4.66 4.21
C PRO A 4 11.80 4.61 5.68
N ILE A 5 12.36 3.48 6.14
CA ILE A 5 12.78 3.26 7.53
C ILE A 5 14.31 3.35 7.67
N CYS A 6 15.06 2.67 6.79
CA CYS A 6 16.51 2.53 6.93
C CYS A 6 17.32 3.12 5.76
N GLY A 7 16.66 3.64 4.72
CA GLY A 7 17.30 4.15 3.50
C GLY A 7 17.88 3.06 2.58
N GLY A 8 17.83 1.79 2.97
CA GLY A 8 18.38 0.69 2.17
C GLY A 8 17.53 0.38 0.94
N GLU A 9 18.17 0.16 -0.21
CA GLU A 9 17.46 -0.22 -1.45
C GLU A 9 17.04 -1.70 -1.49
N LYS A 10 17.77 -2.58 -0.80
CA LYS A 10 17.55 -4.04 -0.83
C LYS A 10 16.24 -4.46 -0.16
N CYS A 11 15.70 -3.64 0.73
CA CYS A 11 14.43 -3.91 1.42
C CYS A 11 13.23 -3.89 0.46
N ILE A 12 13.36 -3.25 -0.71
CA ILE A 12 12.28 -3.10 -1.69
C ILE A 12 12.48 -4.09 -2.83
N ARG A 13 11.46 -4.92 -3.06
CA ARG A 13 11.40 -5.86 -4.19
C ARG A 13 10.87 -5.12 -5.42
N LYS A 14 11.74 -4.74 -6.35
CA LYS A 14 11.36 -4.02 -7.57
C LYS A 14 10.29 -4.74 -8.40
N SER A 15 10.37 -6.06 -8.51
CA SER A 15 9.36 -6.87 -9.19
C SER A 15 7.98 -6.77 -8.54
N ALA A 16 7.91 -6.64 -7.21
CA ALA A 16 6.64 -6.43 -6.52
C ALA A 16 6.04 -5.05 -6.83
N VAL A 17 6.88 -4.03 -7.01
CA VAL A 17 6.45 -2.69 -7.44
C VAL A 17 5.86 -2.73 -8.84
N GLU A 18 6.53 -3.40 -9.78
CA GLU A 18 6.09 -3.53 -11.18
C GLU A 18 4.75 -4.27 -11.26
N ILE A 19 4.64 -5.46 -10.64
CA ILE A 19 3.39 -6.22 -10.58
C ILE A 19 2.26 -5.40 -9.96
N TYR A 20 2.55 -4.68 -8.87
CA TYR A 20 1.56 -3.83 -8.24
C TYR A 20 1.11 -2.68 -9.15
N LYS A 21 2.03 -2.06 -9.90
CA LYS A 21 1.70 -0.99 -10.85
C LYS A 21 0.78 -1.49 -11.97
N ASP A 22 1.04 -2.67 -12.51
CA ASP A 22 0.18 -3.26 -13.54
C ASP A 22 -1.24 -3.52 -13.01
N LEU A 23 -1.35 -4.05 -11.79
CA LEU A 23 -2.64 -4.28 -11.13
C LEU A 23 -3.37 -2.98 -10.82
N ILE A 24 -2.66 -1.94 -10.40
CA ILE A 24 -3.28 -0.68 -10.00
C ILE A 24 -3.75 0.15 -11.20
N GLU A 25 -3.10 0.02 -12.35
CA GLU A 25 -3.55 0.62 -13.60
C GLU A 25 -4.93 0.09 -13.99
N LEU A 26 -5.10 -1.24 -13.94
CA LEU A 26 -6.39 -1.89 -14.16
C LEU A 26 -7.43 -1.45 -13.12
N PHE A 27 -7.03 -1.33 -11.85
CA PHE A 27 -7.92 -0.83 -10.80
C PHE A 27 -8.45 0.57 -11.13
N PHE A 28 -7.58 1.52 -11.45
CA PHE A 28 -8.00 2.88 -11.75
C PHE A 28 -8.88 2.98 -12.99
N LYS A 29 -8.64 2.12 -13.99
CA LYS A 29 -9.46 2.05 -15.20
C LYS A 29 -10.91 1.67 -14.91
N TYR A 30 -11.14 0.78 -13.94
CA TYR A 30 -12.47 0.26 -13.60
C TYR A 30 -12.96 0.73 -12.22
N GLN A 31 -12.32 1.76 -11.67
CA GLN A 31 -12.61 2.26 -10.34
C GLN A 31 -14.03 2.84 -10.28
N ASP A 32 -14.83 2.34 -9.34
CA ASP A 32 -16.13 2.88 -9.01
C ASP A 32 -15.99 3.85 -7.83
N LYS A 33 -15.97 5.15 -8.11
CA LYS A 33 -15.77 6.22 -7.11
C LYS A 33 -17.02 6.49 -6.26
N GLU A 34 -18.19 6.07 -6.76
CA GLU A 34 -19.49 6.26 -6.09
C GLU A 34 -19.89 5.03 -5.27
N SER A 35 -19.14 3.94 -5.38
CA SER A 35 -19.35 2.73 -4.58
C SER A 35 -19.33 3.00 -3.09
N GLU A 36 -20.32 2.46 -2.38
CA GLU A 36 -20.33 2.31 -0.93
C GLU A 36 -19.31 1.25 -0.45
N VAL A 37 -18.77 0.45 -1.38
CA VAL A 37 -17.79 -0.60 -1.08
C VAL A 37 -16.37 -0.03 -1.14
N THR A 38 -15.70 0.04 0.01
CA THR A 38 -14.39 0.69 0.18
C THR A 38 -13.33 0.21 -0.82
N PHE A 39 -13.22 -1.09 -1.08
CA PHE A 39 -12.22 -1.63 -2.00
C PHE A 39 -12.53 -1.42 -3.48
N LYS A 40 -13.75 -1.00 -3.83
CA LYS A 40 -14.09 -0.53 -5.18
C LYS A 40 -13.78 0.96 -5.34
N LYS A 41 -13.91 1.71 -4.23
CA LYS A 41 -13.69 3.16 -4.16
C LYS A 41 -12.23 3.55 -4.00
N HIS A 42 -11.42 2.78 -3.27
CA HIS A 42 -10.03 3.09 -2.98
C HIS A 42 -9.11 1.92 -3.35
N PRO A 43 -7.94 2.20 -3.96
CA PRO A 43 -6.98 1.17 -4.28
C PRO A 43 -6.41 0.56 -3.02
N THR A 44 -6.12 -0.74 -3.06
CA THR A 44 -5.42 -1.44 -1.98
C THR A 44 -3.95 -1.01 -1.96
N VAL A 45 -3.36 -0.88 -0.78
CA VAL A 45 -1.91 -0.66 -0.63
C VAL A 45 -1.12 -1.82 -1.25
N GLY A 46 -0.01 -1.51 -1.92
CA GLY A 46 0.91 -2.52 -2.41
C GLY A 46 1.96 -2.87 -1.37
N GLU A 47 2.07 -4.12 -0.94
CA GLU A 47 3.19 -4.58 -0.13
C GLU A 47 4.38 -4.87 -1.04
N ILE A 48 5.41 -4.02 -0.98
CA ILE A 48 6.54 -4.05 -1.91
C ILE A 48 7.84 -4.52 -1.27
N GLY A 49 7.80 -4.91 0.00
CA GLY A 49 8.95 -5.43 0.72
C GLY A 49 8.82 -5.27 2.22
N GLU A 50 9.94 -5.50 2.90
CA GLU A 50 10.06 -5.47 4.36
C GLU A 50 11.43 -4.90 4.72
N CYS A 51 11.47 -4.05 5.73
CA CYS A 51 12.72 -3.47 6.21
C CYS A 51 13.54 -4.52 6.98
N GLU A 52 14.76 -4.81 6.51
CA GLU A 52 15.67 -5.80 7.11
C GLU A 52 16.05 -5.48 8.57
N LYS A 53 15.96 -4.20 8.99
CA LYS A 53 16.32 -3.78 10.36
C LYS A 53 15.18 -3.90 11.36
N THR A 54 13.94 -3.70 10.91
CA THR A 54 12.80 -3.56 11.81
C THR A 54 11.72 -4.59 11.55
N SER A 55 11.88 -5.42 10.51
CA SER A 55 10.87 -6.35 9.99
C SER A 55 9.50 -5.72 9.71
N LYS A 56 9.48 -4.40 9.52
CA LYS A 56 8.26 -3.67 9.20
C LYS A 56 8.01 -3.74 7.71
N LYS A 57 6.77 -3.99 7.32
CA LYS A 57 6.36 -4.02 5.92
C LYS A 57 6.48 -2.62 5.31
N ILE A 58 6.86 -2.61 4.04
CA ILE A 58 6.98 -1.41 3.23
C ILE A 58 5.80 -1.41 2.27
N TRP A 59 4.94 -0.41 2.42
CA TRP A 59 3.79 -0.19 1.57
C TRP A 59 4.08 0.81 0.49
N TYR A 60 3.28 0.73 -0.57
CA TYR A 60 3.42 1.57 -1.74
C TYR A 60 2.15 2.35 -2.01
N CYS A 61 2.30 3.67 -2.23
CA CYS A 61 1.19 4.53 -2.59
C CYS A 61 1.13 4.75 -4.11
N PRO A 62 0.07 4.31 -4.79
CA PRO A 62 -0.07 4.49 -6.23
C PRO A 62 -0.37 5.94 -6.64
N TYR A 63 -0.80 6.79 -5.70
CA TYR A 63 -1.13 8.19 -6.00
C TYR A 63 0.09 9.10 -6.07
N CYS A 64 1.14 8.82 -5.28
CA CYS A 64 2.33 9.67 -5.21
C CYS A 64 3.62 8.93 -5.56
N ASP A 65 3.53 7.67 -6.00
CA ASP A 65 4.64 6.81 -6.42
C ASP A 65 5.72 6.64 -5.33
N LYS A 66 5.34 6.75 -4.05
CA LYS A 66 6.27 6.72 -2.92
C LYS A 66 6.01 5.52 -1.99
N PRO A 67 7.08 4.86 -1.52
CA PRO A 67 6.98 3.91 -0.43
C PRO A 67 6.71 4.62 0.89
N PHE A 68 6.07 3.91 1.82
CA PHE A 68 5.89 4.34 3.19
C PHE A 68 5.82 3.12 4.13
N THR A 69 6.10 3.34 5.40
CA THR A 69 6.05 2.28 6.42
C THR A 69 4.61 1.88 6.68
N GLU A 70 4.35 0.58 6.89
CA GLU A 70 3.05 0.13 7.34
C GLU A 70 2.57 0.89 8.58
N ASN A 71 1.31 1.31 8.55
CA ASN A 71 0.72 2.17 9.57
C ASN A 71 -0.78 1.90 9.72
N TYR A 72 -1.19 0.63 9.63
CA TYR A 72 -2.57 0.27 9.97
C TYR A 72 -2.79 0.30 11.47
N GLU A 73 -4.04 0.59 11.82
CA GLU A 73 -4.57 0.38 13.14
C GLU A 73 -5.50 -0.85 13.10
N LEU A 74 -5.58 -1.56 14.22
CA LEU A 74 -6.57 -2.60 14.40
C LEU A 74 -7.97 -2.01 14.18
N ASP A 75 -8.88 -2.79 13.59
CA ASP A 75 -10.26 -2.40 13.23
C ASP A 75 -10.44 -1.40 12.09
N LYS A 76 -9.36 -0.86 11.50
CA LYS A 76 -9.45 -0.02 10.30
C LYS A 76 -9.32 -0.83 9.01
N ILE A 77 -10.17 -0.51 8.04
CA ILE A 77 -10.13 -1.09 6.68
C ILE A 77 -9.38 -0.20 5.67
N THR A 78 -9.07 1.03 6.07
CA THR A 78 -8.36 2.02 5.26
C THR A 78 -7.19 2.63 6.00
N VAL A 79 -6.25 3.17 5.24
CA VAL A 79 -5.10 3.91 5.73
C VAL A 79 -4.89 5.16 4.90
N GLU A 80 -4.33 6.21 5.50
CA GLU A 80 -3.92 7.41 4.79
C GLU A 80 -2.43 7.35 4.46
N CYS A 81 -2.09 7.64 3.21
CA CYS A 81 -0.70 7.79 2.83
C CYS A 81 -0.08 8.98 3.58
N PRO A 82 1.03 8.81 4.32
CA PRO A 82 1.66 9.91 5.04
C PRO A 82 2.19 11.01 4.11
N ASN A 83 2.50 10.66 2.86
CA ASN A 83 3.11 11.56 1.86
C ASN A 83 2.10 12.44 1.12
N CYS A 84 0.93 11.91 0.77
CA CYS A 84 -0.06 12.63 -0.06
C CYS A 84 -1.46 12.70 0.55
N LYS A 85 -1.67 12.12 1.74
CA LYS A 85 -2.93 12.10 2.49
C LYS A 85 -4.11 11.46 1.76
N LYS A 86 -3.85 10.72 0.67
CA LYS A 86 -4.87 9.94 -0.02
C LYS A 86 -5.19 8.67 0.75
N THR A 87 -6.46 8.31 0.76
CA THR A 87 -7.00 7.09 1.38
C THR A 87 -6.73 5.87 0.50
N LEU A 88 -6.25 4.81 1.13
CA LEU A 88 -5.95 3.51 0.53
C LEU A 88 -6.64 2.41 1.35
N CYS A 89 -6.97 1.30 0.72
CA CYS A 89 -7.48 0.12 1.40
C CYS A 89 -6.34 -0.73 1.99
N ILE A 90 -6.51 -1.21 3.20
CA ILE A 90 -5.61 -2.21 3.80
C ILE A 90 -5.91 -3.58 3.18
N PRO A 91 -4.95 -4.46 2.89
CA PRO A 91 -5.21 -5.78 2.29
C PRO A 91 -6.02 -6.65 3.25
N VAL A 92 -6.89 -7.53 2.73
CA VAL A 92 -7.76 -8.39 3.56
C VAL A 92 -6.96 -9.30 4.50
N SER A 93 -5.77 -9.74 4.07
CA SER A 93 -4.82 -10.54 4.88
C SER A 93 -4.39 -9.86 6.18
N ASN A 94 -4.52 -8.53 6.26
CA ASN A 94 -4.13 -7.74 7.43
C ASN A 94 -5.35 -7.30 8.26
N ARG A 95 -6.56 -7.79 7.92
CA ARG A 95 -7.83 -7.49 8.58
C ARG A 95 -8.34 -8.64 9.46
N THR A 96 -7.57 -9.70 9.65
CA THR A 96 -7.97 -10.84 10.48
C THR A 96 -8.10 -10.42 11.94
N PHE A 97 -9.35 -10.32 12.39
CA PHE A 97 -9.77 -10.43 13.78
C PHE A 97 -9.27 -11.78 14.33
N CYS A 98 -8.49 -11.76 15.41
CA CYS A 98 -8.33 -12.92 16.29
C CYS A 98 -9.45 -12.90 17.33
#